data_AF-A0A1H3WA18-F1
#
_entry.id   AF-A0A1H3WA18-F1
#
_cell.length_a   1.000
_cell.length_b   1.000
_cell.length_c   1.000
_cell.angle_alpha   90.00
_cell.angle_beta   90.00
_cell.angle_gamma   90.00
#
_symmetry.space_group_name_H-M   'P 1'
#
loop_
_entity.id
_entity.type
_entity.pdbx_description
1 polymer ?
#
loop_
_entity_poly.entity_id
_entity_poly.type
_entity_poly.pdbx_seq_one_letter_code
_entity_poly.pdbx_strand_id
1 'polypeptide(L)'
;MAEQSESFVDPRIIEEEEKYDGYYAVCTNLSDHPRDVVKVNQRRWEIEECFRIMKTDFRARPVYVKRKERILAHFITCFIALIIYRYLEKKLGGKYTVRQILPVLRNMNFMKYEGKGYQPTYTRTELTDVMHEVFGFCTSRQIVPVKTMKNICARTKKLKSNAHADNKEKSCSPVFIGGAGLFAFLNCQTRDYT
;
A
#
# COMPACT_ATOMS: atom_id res chain seq x y z
N MET A 1 -44.32 -11.55 29.06
CA MET A 1 -44.51 -10.08 28.98
C MET A 1 -43.12 -9.49 28.85
N ALA A 2 -42.81 -8.93 27.68
CA ALA A 2 -41.55 -8.23 27.47
C ALA A 2 -41.71 -6.79 27.97
N GLU A 3 -40.86 -6.40 28.91
CA GLU A 3 -40.79 -5.07 29.50
C GLU A 3 -40.39 -4.06 28.41
N GLN A 4 -41.31 -3.15 28.06
CA GLN A 4 -41.01 -2.05 27.14
C GLN A 4 -40.11 -1.06 27.87
N SER A 5 -38.85 -0.96 27.46
CA SER A 5 -37.98 0.13 27.88
C SER A 5 -38.37 1.40 27.11
N GLU A 6 -39.02 2.33 27.78
CA GLU A 6 -39.21 3.68 27.26
C GLU A 6 -37.85 4.38 27.21
N SER A 7 -37.37 4.70 26.00
CA SER A 7 -36.17 5.50 25.82
C SER A 7 -36.57 6.98 25.83
N PHE A 8 -36.18 7.69 26.90
CA PHE A 8 -36.35 9.14 27.01
C PHE A 8 -35.07 9.84 26.55
N VAL A 9 -35.20 10.77 25.60
CA VAL A 9 -34.08 11.60 25.12
C VAL A 9 -34.16 12.95 25.82
N ASP A 10 -33.06 13.35 26.48
CA ASP A 10 -32.99 14.63 27.19
C ASP A 10 -32.86 15.80 26.20
N PRO A 11 -33.86 16.71 26.10
CA PRO A 11 -33.85 17.80 25.14
C PRO A 11 -32.72 18.82 25.38
N ARG A 12 -32.18 18.88 26.60
CA ARG A 12 -31.08 19.80 26.95
C ARG A 12 -29.76 19.39 26.30
N ILE A 13 -29.55 18.08 26.15
CA ILE A 13 -28.36 17.54 25.50
C ILE A 13 -28.42 17.84 23.99
N ILE A 14 -29.61 17.78 23.41
CA ILE A 14 -29.84 18.12 22.00
C ILE A 14 -29.51 19.60 21.73
N GLU A 15 -30.03 20.53 22.55
CA GLU A 15 -29.74 21.97 22.39
C GLU A 15 -28.25 22.31 22.58
N GLU A 16 -27.53 21.55 23.43
CA GLU A 16 -26.08 21.69 23.56
C GLU A 16 -25.33 21.15 22.35
N GLU A 17 -25.70 19.98 21.81
CA GLU A 17 -25.06 19.40 20.61
C GLU A 17 -25.31 20.24 19.35
N GLU A 18 -26.51 20.82 19.20
CA GLU A 18 -26.89 21.66 18.05
C GLU A 18 -25.97 22.89 17.90
N LYS A 19 -25.40 23.41 18.99
CA LYS A 19 -24.41 24.51 18.97
C LYS A 19 -23.11 24.13 18.26
N TYR A 20 -22.81 22.84 18.22
CA TYR A 20 -21.58 22.30 17.64
C TYR A 20 -21.83 21.65 16.27
N ASP A 21 -23.04 21.77 15.72
CA ASP A 21 -23.35 21.27 14.39
C ASP A 21 -22.48 21.93 13.32
N GLY A 22 -21.88 21.11 12.46
CA GLY A 22 -20.95 21.54 11.42
C GLY A 22 -19.49 21.69 11.85
N TYR A 23 -19.18 21.56 13.14
CA TYR A 23 -17.79 21.48 13.62
C TYR A 23 -17.26 20.05 13.59
N TYR A 24 -15.99 19.89 13.20
CA TYR A 24 -15.31 18.59 13.19
C TYR A 24 -14.23 18.57 14.28
N ALA A 25 -14.50 17.85 15.37
CA ALA A 25 -13.57 17.70 16.49
C ALA A 25 -12.72 16.43 16.35
N VAL A 26 -11.44 16.52 16.74
CA VAL A 26 -10.52 15.37 16.79
C VAL A 26 -10.06 15.19 18.22
N CYS A 27 -10.51 14.12 18.87
CA CYS A 27 -10.04 13.72 20.19
C CYS A 27 -8.81 12.82 20.04
N THR A 28 -7.70 13.19 20.69
CA THR A 28 -6.47 12.40 20.69
C THR A 28 -5.85 12.37 22.09
N ASN A 29 -5.12 11.29 22.39
CA ASN A 29 -4.29 11.17 23.59
C ASN A 29 -2.88 11.76 23.39
N LEU A 30 -2.58 12.28 22.19
CA LEU A 30 -1.33 12.94 21.87
C LEU A 30 -1.33 14.36 22.43
N SER A 31 -0.26 14.74 23.12
CA SER A 31 -0.04 16.11 23.60
C SER A 31 0.65 17.02 22.57
N ASP A 32 0.60 16.63 21.28
CA ASP A 32 1.22 17.36 20.18
C ASP A 32 0.43 18.64 19.82
N HIS A 33 1.07 19.53 19.06
CA HIS A 33 0.43 20.75 18.61
C HIS A 33 -0.82 20.43 17.75
N PRO A 34 -1.97 21.10 17.95
CA PRO A 34 -3.22 20.78 17.26
C PRO A 34 -3.12 20.70 15.73
N ARG A 35 -2.26 21.53 15.12
CA ARG A 35 -1.98 21.50 13.67
C ARG A 35 -1.38 20.17 13.20
N ASP A 36 -0.49 19.57 13.99
CA ASP A 36 0.15 18.30 13.63
C ASP A 36 -0.84 17.15 13.78
N VAL A 37 -1.67 17.18 14.83
CA VAL A 37 -2.77 16.23 15.04
C VAL A 37 -3.74 16.27 13.86
N VAL A 38 -4.17 17.47 13.44
CA VAL A 38 -5.06 17.64 12.28
C VAL A 38 -4.40 17.11 11.00
N LYS A 39 -3.12 17.40 10.77
CA LYS A 39 -2.37 16.93 9.60
C LYS A 39 -2.26 15.40 9.55
N VAL A 40 -2.07 14.75 10.69
CA VAL A 40 -2.07 13.27 10.79
C VAL A 40 -3.47 12.73 10.55
N ASN A 41 -4.50 13.32 11.17
CA ASN A 41 -5.88 12.89 10.97
C ASN A 41 -6.32 13.04 9.51
N GLN A 42 -5.84 14.07 8.80
CA GLN A 42 -6.06 14.25 7.38
C GLN A 42 -5.46 13.13 6.52
N ARG A 43 -4.44 12.39 6.97
CA ARG A 43 -3.87 11.27 6.19
C ARG A 43 -4.69 9.97 6.30
N ARG A 44 -5.80 9.97 7.06
CA ARG A 44 -6.68 8.80 7.18
C ARG A 44 -7.28 8.36 5.84
N TRP A 45 -7.48 9.28 4.90
CA TRP A 45 -7.98 8.93 3.56
C TRP A 45 -7.04 7.98 2.82
N GLU A 46 -5.74 7.98 3.12
CA GLU A 46 -4.76 7.05 2.51
C GLU A 46 -5.09 5.60 2.86
N ILE A 47 -5.52 5.37 4.11
CA ILE A 47 -5.95 4.07 4.61
C ILE A 47 -7.27 3.67 3.95
N GLU A 48 -8.22 4.59 3.84
CA GLU A 48 -9.50 4.34 3.15
C GLU A 48 -9.30 4.00 1.67
N GLU A 49 -8.39 4.69 0.99
CA GLU A 49 -8.02 4.38 -0.38
C GLU A 49 -7.44 2.97 -0.50
N CYS A 50 -6.55 2.59 0.41
CA CYS A 50 -6.01 1.24 0.48
C CYS A 50 -7.13 0.19 0.64
N PHE A 51 -8.09 0.43 1.53
CA PHE A 51 -9.27 -0.44 1.69
C PHE A 51 -10.16 -0.46 0.46
N ARG A 52 -10.32 0.66 -0.23
CA ARG A 52 -11.10 0.76 -1.48
C ARG A 52 -10.48 -0.10 -2.57
N ILE A 53 -9.18 0.05 -2.83
CA ILE A 53 -8.44 -0.74 -3.82
C ILE A 53 -8.49 -2.23 -3.47
N MET A 54 -8.32 -2.58 -2.20
CA MET A 54 -8.41 -3.96 -1.75
C MET A 54 -9.79 -4.58 -2.03
N LYS A 55 -10.86 -3.82 -1.84
CA LYS A 55 -12.23 -4.27 -2.14
C LYS A 55 -12.51 -4.32 -3.65
N THR A 56 -12.09 -3.32 -4.42
CA THR A 56 -12.43 -3.18 -5.85
C THR A 56 -11.54 -4.00 -6.76
N ASP A 57 -10.23 -3.86 -6.63
CA ASP A 57 -9.25 -4.38 -7.59
C ASP A 57 -8.78 -5.79 -7.23
N PHE A 58 -8.66 -6.10 -5.94
CA PHE A 58 -8.29 -7.43 -5.44
C PHE A 58 -9.47 -8.31 -5.06
N ARG A 59 -10.71 -7.79 -5.14
CA ARG A 59 -11.94 -8.52 -4.77
C ARG A 59 -11.79 -9.19 -3.39
N ALA A 60 -11.22 -8.48 -2.41
CA ALA A 60 -10.90 -9.03 -1.11
C ALA A 60 -12.13 -9.51 -0.31
N ARG A 61 -13.35 -9.11 -0.70
CA ARG A 61 -14.60 -9.66 -0.15
C ARG A 61 -14.77 -11.11 -0.62
N PRO A 62 -14.53 -12.12 0.23
CA PRO A 62 -14.61 -13.51 -0.18
C PRO A 62 -16.07 -13.87 -0.40
N VAL A 63 -16.48 -14.09 -1.65
CA VAL A 63 -17.89 -14.37 -1.97
C VAL A 63 -18.27 -15.83 -1.65
N TYR A 64 -17.33 -16.77 -1.75
CA TYR A 64 -17.62 -18.21 -1.71
C TYR A 64 -16.82 -19.00 -0.66
N VAL A 65 -16.23 -18.32 0.33
CA VAL A 65 -15.33 -18.93 1.30
C VAL A 65 -15.94 -18.90 2.69
N LYS A 66 -16.29 -20.08 3.25
CA LYS A 66 -16.94 -20.20 4.56
C LYS A 66 -15.99 -20.49 5.74
N ARG A 67 -14.83 -21.11 5.46
CA ARG A 67 -13.85 -21.49 6.50
C ARG A 67 -12.97 -20.31 6.89
N LYS A 68 -12.82 -20.06 8.20
CA LYS A 68 -11.99 -18.97 8.77
C LYS A 68 -10.57 -18.94 8.20
N GLU A 69 -9.90 -20.08 8.13
CA GLU A 69 -8.54 -20.21 7.59
C GLU A 69 -8.43 -19.69 6.14
N ARG A 70 -9.40 -20.03 5.29
CA ARG A 70 -9.40 -19.64 3.89
C ARG A 70 -9.73 -18.15 3.71
N ILE A 71 -10.58 -17.59 4.58
CA ILE A 71 -10.84 -16.15 4.62
C ILE A 71 -9.55 -15.40 4.97
N LEU A 72 -8.85 -15.87 6.00
CA LEU A 72 -7.58 -15.28 6.45
C LEU A 72 -6.50 -15.39 5.37
N ALA A 73 -6.37 -16.55 4.71
CA ALA A 73 -5.43 -16.72 3.60
C ALA A 73 -5.71 -15.75 2.44
N HIS A 74 -6.98 -15.60 2.02
CA HIS A 74 -7.38 -14.65 0.97
C HIS A 74 -7.10 -13.20 1.36
N PHE A 75 -7.39 -12.84 2.62
CA PHE A 75 -7.12 -11.50 3.12
C PHE A 75 -5.62 -11.19 3.12
N ILE A 76 -4.79 -12.11 3.62
CA ILE A 76 -3.33 -11.95 3.66
C ILE A 76 -2.76 -11.83 2.25
N THR A 77 -3.20 -12.66 1.29
CA THR A 77 -2.69 -12.57 -0.09
C THR A 77 -3.08 -11.24 -0.74
N CYS A 78 -4.30 -10.76 -0.54
CA CYS A 78 -4.74 -9.44 -0.99
C CYS A 78 -3.91 -8.31 -0.35
N PHE A 79 -3.60 -8.44 0.94
CA PHE A 79 -2.80 -7.46 1.68
C PHE A 79 -1.35 -7.42 1.19
N ILE A 80 -0.71 -8.56 0.98
CA ILE A 80 0.64 -8.65 0.41
C ILE A 80 0.66 -8.03 -0.99
N ALA A 81 -0.34 -8.34 -1.82
CA ALA A 81 -0.47 -7.73 -3.13
C ALA A 81 -0.52 -6.20 -3.02
N LEU A 82 -1.36 -5.65 -2.15
CA LEU A 82 -1.47 -4.21 -1.91
C LEU A 82 -0.12 -3.58 -1.51
N ILE A 83 0.65 -4.21 -0.61
CA ILE A 83 1.98 -3.73 -0.22
C ILE A 83 2.91 -3.64 -1.44
N ILE A 84 2.92 -4.67 -2.28
CA ILE A 84 3.74 -4.69 -3.50
C ILE A 84 3.34 -3.54 -4.44
N TYR A 85 2.05 -3.27 -4.60
CA TYR A 85 1.58 -2.16 -5.42
C TYR A 85 1.96 -0.79 -4.85
N ARG A 86 1.86 -0.60 -3.53
CA ARG A 86 2.26 0.65 -2.89
C ARG A 86 3.77 0.89 -2.99
N TYR A 87 4.56 -0.18 -2.91
CA TYR A 87 5.98 -0.11 -3.20
C TYR A 87 6.25 0.30 -4.66
N LEU A 88 5.52 -0.29 -5.61
CA LEU A 88 5.65 0.03 -7.03
C LEU A 88 5.27 1.49 -7.33
N GLU A 89 4.17 1.97 -6.77
CA GLU A 89 3.72 3.36 -6.89
C GLU A 89 4.77 4.34 -6.35
N LYS A 90 5.34 4.06 -5.18
CA LYS A 90 6.44 4.87 -4.64
C LYS A 90 7.68 4.86 -5.54
N LYS A 91 8.02 3.71 -6.12
CA LYS A 91 9.14 3.61 -7.09
C LYS A 91 8.87 4.38 -8.39
N LEU A 92 7.61 4.53 -8.79
CA LEU A 92 7.19 5.32 -9.94
C LEU A 92 6.97 6.81 -9.61
N GLY A 93 7.30 7.25 -8.39
CA GLY A 93 7.19 8.64 -7.97
C GLY A 93 5.76 9.12 -7.73
N GLY A 94 4.80 8.21 -7.51
CA GLY A 94 3.40 8.57 -7.18
C GLY A 94 2.60 9.21 -8.32
N LYS A 95 3.10 9.14 -9.57
CA LYS A 95 2.44 9.75 -10.74
C LYS A 95 1.26 8.94 -11.27
N TYR A 96 1.22 7.64 -10.98
CA TYR A 96 0.24 6.71 -11.55
C TYR A 96 -0.49 5.97 -10.44
N THR A 97 -1.79 5.83 -10.61
CA THR A 97 -2.64 5.09 -9.66
C THR A 97 -2.59 3.59 -9.90
N VAL A 98 -2.93 2.79 -8.89
CA VAL A 98 -3.00 1.32 -9.00
C VAL A 98 -3.89 0.88 -10.17
N ARG A 99 -5.00 1.60 -10.44
CA ARG A 99 -5.92 1.30 -11.54
C ARG A 99 -5.32 1.48 -12.94
N GLN A 100 -4.29 2.31 -13.07
CA GLN A 100 -3.57 2.51 -14.33
C GLN A 100 -2.41 1.51 -14.48
N ILE A 101 -1.73 1.21 -13.38
CA ILE A 101 -0.59 0.29 -13.37
C ILE A 101 -1.04 -1.15 -13.60
N LEU A 102 -2.13 -1.57 -12.96
CA LEU A 102 -2.60 -2.96 -12.96
C LEU A 102 -2.93 -3.51 -14.38
N PRO A 103 -3.69 -2.79 -15.24
CA PRO A 103 -3.96 -3.26 -16.60
C PRO A 103 -2.69 -3.35 -17.44
N VAL A 104 -1.77 -2.39 -17.30
CA VAL A 104 -0.52 -2.39 -18.06
C VAL A 104 0.33 -3.61 -17.69
N LEU A 105 0.48 -3.90 -16.39
CA LEU A 105 1.19 -5.09 -15.93
C LEU A 105 0.53 -6.39 -16.40
N ARG A 106 -0.80 -6.48 -16.34
CA ARG A 106 -1.55 -7.67 -16.81
C ARG A 106 -1.40 -7.90 -18.31
N ASN A 107 -1.33 -6.83 -19.09
CA ASN A 107 -1.21 -6.89 -20.54
C ASN A 107 0.24 -7.00 -21.03
N MET A 108 1.23 -6.84 -20.15
CA MET A 108 2.65 -6.92 -20.48
C MET A 108 3.08 -8.38 -20.72
N ASN A 109 2.69 -8.91 -21.87
CA ASN A 109 2.94 -10.28 -22.30
C ASN A 109 4.01 -10.37 -23.39
N PHE A 110 4.62 -11.55 -23.51
CA PHE A 110 5.66 -11.84 -24.48
C PHE A 110 5.37 -13.14 -25.22
N MET A 111 5.54 -13.11 -26.54
CA MET A 111 5.50 -14.27 -27.43
C MET A 111 6.90 -14.81 -27.65
N LYS A 112 7.11 -16.12 -27.48
CA LYS A 112 8.41 -16.75 -27.71
C LYS A 112 8.51 -17.21 -29.16
N TYR A 113 9.54 -16.77 -29.86
CA TYR A 113 9.97 -17.33 -31.14
C TYR A 113 11.09 -18.33 -30.91
N GLU A 114 10.91 -19.55 -31.43
CA GLU A 114 11.95 -20.58 -31.36
C GLU A 114 13.24 -20.09 -32.01
N GLY A 115 14.36 -20.23 -31.29
CA GLY A 115 15.69 -19.80 -31.73
C GLY A 115 15.99 -18.28 -31.69
N LYS A 116 14.98 -17.40 -31.77
CA LYS A 116 15.22 -15.94 -31.91
C LYS A 116 15.06 -15.14 -30.61
N GLY A 117 14.10 -15.49 -29.74
CA GLY A 117 13.89 -14.78 -28.47
C GLY A 117 12.42 -14.50 -28.14
N TYR A 118 12.18 -13.44 -27.38
CA TYR A 118 10.87 -13.02 -26.90
C TYR A 118 10.45 -11.70 -27.54
N GLN A 119 9.26 -11.65 -28.16
CA GLN A 119 8.68 -10.44 -28.71
C GLN A 119 7.59 -9.91 -27.77
N PRO A 120 7.63 -8.62 -27.36
CA PRO A 120 6.55 -8.02 -26.60
C PRO A 120 5.26 -7.96 -27.44
N THR A 121 4.13 -8.29 -26.82
CA THR A 121 2.79 -8.20 -27.45
C THR A 121 2.00 -6.98 -26.97
N TYR A 122 2.58 -6.20 -26.05
CA TYR A 122 1.94 -5.04 -25.45
C TYR A 122 2.33 -3.74 -26.18
N THR A 123 1.49 -2.71 -26.03
CA THR A 123 1.74 -1.38 -26.59
C THR A 123 2.63 -0.54 -25.67
N ARG A 124 3.58 0.17 -26.27
CA ARG A 124 4.42 1.13 -25.54
C ARG A 124 3.58 2.36 -25.17
N THR A 125 3.60 2.69 -23.89
CA THR A 125 2.95 3.87 -23.29
C THR A 125 3.94 4.61 -22.40
N GLU A 126 3.62 5.84 -22.02
CA GLU A 126 4.44 6.63 -21.08
C GLU A 126 4.72 5.86 -19.78
N LEU A 127 3.71 5.15 -19.25
CA LEU A 127 3.86 4.34 -18.05
C LEU A 127 4.89 3.23 -18.24
N THR A 128 4.87 2.53 -19.39
CA THR A 128 5.87 1.48 -19.66
C THR A 128 7.27 2.05 -19.82
N ASP A 129 7.41 3.28 -20.30
CA ASP A 129 8.71 3.92 -20.48
C ASP A 129 9.31 4.33 -19.13
N VAL A 130 8.51 4.94 -18.26
CA VAL A 130 8.91 5.23 -16.88
C VAL A 130 9.29 3.94 -16.14
N MET A 131 8.52 2.86 -16.30
CA MET A 131 8.87 1.57 -15.72
C MET A 131 10.23 1.05 -16.23
N HIS A 132 10.44 1.05 -17.54
CA HIS A 132 11.69 0.59 -18.13
C HIS A 132 12.91 1.39 -17.65
N GLU A 133 12.74 2.71 -17.46
CA GLU A 133 13.76 3.59 -16.90
C GLU A 133 14.06 3.24 -15.43
N VAL A 134 13.02 3.17 -14.58
CA VAL A 134 13.16 2.89 -13.14
C VAL A 134 13.79 1.51 -12.88
N PHE A 135 13.44 0.49 -13.67
CA PHE A 135 13.96 -0.86 -13.49
C PHE A 135 15.24 -1.16 -14.28
N GLY A 136 15.69 -0.24 -15.15
CA GLY A 136 16.92 -0.38 -15.92
C GLY A 136 16.88 -1.57 -16.89
N PHE A 137 15.74 -1.82 -17.51
CA PHE A 137 15.60 -2.77 -18.62
C PHE A 137 14.61 -2.25 -19.66
N CYS A 138 14.90 -2.46 -20.95
CA CYS A 138 13.99 -2.09 -22.03
C CYS A 138 13.53 -3.35 -22.75
N THR A 139 12.22 -3.62 -22.73
CA THR A 139 11.66 -4.81 -23.40
C THR A 139 10.76 -4.48 -24.58
N SER A 140 10.52 -3.19 -24.86
CA SER A 140 9.56 -2.74 -25.88
C SER A 140 10.12 -2.57 -27.30
N ARG A 141 11.44 -2.40 -27.46
CA ARG A 141 12.02 -1.93 -28.73
C ARG A 141 12.39 -3.04 -29.71
N GLN A 142 12.73 -4.24 -29.24
CA GLN A 142 13.31 -5.30 -30.06
C GLN A 142 12.92 -6.68 -29.50
N ILE A 143 13.10 -7.71 -30.32
CA ILE A 143 13.03 -9.10 -29.85
C ILE A 143 14.12 -9.29 -28.79
N VAL A 144 13.70 -9.58 -27.56
CA VAL A 144 14.61 -9.78 -26.43
C VAL A 144 15.23 -11.17 -26.57
N PRO A 145 16.56 -11.28 -26.77
CA PRO A 145 17.20 -12.58 -26.96
C PRO A 145 17.12 -13.39 -25.67
N VAL A 146 17.10 -14.72 -25.81
CA VAL A 146 16.96 -15.66 -24.69
C VAL A 146 18.02 -15.43 -23.61
N LYS A 147 19.24 -15.07 -24.00
CA LYS A 147 20.34 -14.74 -23.07
C LYS A 147 20.02 -13.52 -22.20
N THR A 148 19.53 -12.43 -22.81
CA THR A 148 19.16 -11.20 -22.07
C THR A 148 18.00 -11.47 -21.12
N MET A 149 16.98 -12.21 -21.57
CA MET A 149 15.87 -12.60 -20.68
C MET A 149 16.35 -13.45 -19.50
N LYS A 150 17.23 -14.43 -19.74
CA LYS A 150 17.87 -15.23 -18.69
C LYS A 150 18.68 -14.35 -17.72
N ASN A 151 19.40 -13.35 -18.21
CA ASN A 151 20.16 -12.42 -17.38
C ASN A 151 19.24 -11.55 -16.50
N ILE A 152 18.13 -11.05 -17.04
CA ILE A 152 17.13 -10.30 -16.28
C ILE A 152 16.56 -11.17 -15.15
N CYS A 153 16.17 -12.41 -15.46
CA CYS A 153 15.70 -13.39 -14.46
C CYS A 153 16.79 -13.82 -13.45
N ALA A 154 18.07 -13.78 -13.84
CA ALA A 154 19.17 -14.07 -12.93
C ALA A 154 19.44 -12.89 -11.98
N ARG A 155 19.30 -11.65 -12.45
CA ARG A 155 19.44 -10.43 -11.61
C ARG A 155 18.43 -10.42 -10.48
N THR A 156 17.17 -10.81 -10.74
CA THR A 156 16.14 -10.91 -9.70
C THR A 156 16.45 -11.97 -8.63
N LYS A 157 17.16 -13.05 -9.00
CA LYS A 157 17.59 -14.11 -8.07
C LYS A 157 18.82 -13.71 -7.24
N LYS A 158 19.77 -12.98 -7.84
CA LYS A 158 21.03 -12.55 -7.17
C LYS A 158 20.82 -11.49 -6.09
N LEU A 159 19.76 -10.69 -6.17
CA LEU A 159 19.42 -9.71 -5.12
C LEU A 159 19.23 -10.35 -3.72
N LYS A 160 19.04 -11.67 -3.62
CA LYS A 160 18.98 -12.39 -2.34
C LYS A 160 20.30 -12.40 -1.54
N SER A 161 21.46 -12.13 -2.14
CA SER A 161 22.74 -12.12 -1.40
C SER A 161 23.19 -10.75 -0.90
N ASN A 162 22.64 -9.65 -1.43
CA ASN A 162 23.17 -8.30 -1.17
C ASN A 162 22.19 -7.39 -0.40
N ALA A 163 21.01 -7.88 -0.02
CA ALA A 163 20.03 -7.10 0.76
C ALA A 163 20.47 -6.77 2.20
N HIS A 164 21.70 -7.10 2.59
CA HIS A 164 22.31 -6.67 3.86
C HIS A 164 23.29 -5.49 3.70
N ALA A 165 23.51 -4.99 2.48
CA ALA A 165 24.46 -3.92 2.23
C ALA A 165 23.94 -2.96 1.16
N ASP A 166 22.86 -2.23 1.48
CA ASP A 166 22.55 -0.96 0.83
C ASP A 166 21.93 -0.02 1.88
N ASN A 167 22.75 0.30 2.89
CA ASN A 167 22.65 1.55 3.61
C ASN A 167 24.06 2.14 3.71
N LYS A 168 24.49 2.86 2.67
CA LYS A 168 25.54 3.87 2.79
C LYS A 168 25.37 4.95 1.73
N GLU A 169 24.79 6.04 2.21
CA GLU A 169 25.13 7.43 1.92
C GLU A 169 25.11 7.91 0.45
N LYS A 170 24.08 8.69 0.14
CA LYS A 170 24.32 10.02 -0.43
C LYS A 170 23.90 11.07 0.59
N SER A 171 24.92 11.79 1.02
CA SER A 171 24.96 12.92 1.92
C SER A 171 23.95 14.03 1.59
N CYS A 172 23.21 14.45 2.60
CA CYS A 172 22.93 15.86 2.84
C CYS A 172 23.22 16.13 4.33
N SER A 173 23.92 17.23 4.56
CA SER A 173 24.73 17.59 5.73
C SER A 173 24.01 17.54 7.10
N PRO A 174 24.76 17.39 8.21
CA PRO A 174 24.18 17.26 9.54
C PRO A 174 23.71 18.62 10.07
N VAL A 175 22.45 18.70 10.49
CA VAL A 175 22.02 19.71 11.47
C VAL A 175 21.96 19.00 12.82
N PHE A 176 22.96 19.28 13.64
CA PHE A 176 23.06 18.90 15.04
C PHE A 176 21.97 19.64 15.83
N ILE A 177 20.99 18.92 16.39
CA ILE A 177 20.31 19.33 17.63
C ILE A 177 20.13 18.05 18.46
N GLY A 178 20.83 17.99 19.58
CA GLY A 178 20.87 16.83 20.48
C GLY A 178 19.65 16.72 21.38
N GLY A 179 19.63 15.62 22.14
CA GLY A 179 18.76 15.46 23.30
C GLY A 179 18.03 14.13 23.40
N ALA A 180 18.66 13.17 24.07
CA ALA A 180 18.11 12.19 25.01
C ALA A 180 16.93 11.25 24.62
N GLY A 181 17.21 9.94 24.66
CA GLY A 181 16.29 8.87 25.06
C GLY A 181 15.26 8.46 24.00
N LEU A 182 14.81 7.22 23.88
CA LEU A 182 14.97 6.02 24.68
C LEU A 182 14.57 4.85 23.76
N PHE A 183 15.40 3.81 23.72
CA PHE A 183 15.08 2.52 23.12
C PHE A 183 13.98 1.84 23.95
N ALA A 184 12.89 1.39 23.32
CA ALA A 184 11.99 0.40 23.93
C ALA A 184 11.23 -0.40 22.86
N PHE A 185 11.82 -1.53 22.46
CA PHE A 185 11.07 -2.72 22.10
C PHE A 185 10.46 -3.28 23.40
N LEU A 186 9.14 -3.49 23.48
CA LEU A 186 8.52 -4.71 24.02
C LEU A 186 6.98 -4.62 24.02
N ASN A 187 6.36 -5.73 23.59
CA ASN A 187 5.12 -6.33 24.08
C ASN A 187 3.83 -5.50 24.20
N CYS A 188 2.80 -5.93 23.47
CA CYS A 188 1.44 -5.90 24.01
C CYS A 188 0.76 -7.24 23.73
N GLN A 189 0.49 -7.94 24.84
CA GLN A 189 -0.18 -9.23 24.95
C GLN A 189 -1.66 -9.15 24.52
N THR A 190 -2.13 -10.31 24.09
CA THR A 190 -3.49 -10.84 24.20
C THR A 190 -4.34 -10.24 25.34
N ARG A 191 -5.57 -9.82 25.02
CA ARG A 191 -6.71 -9.78 25.95
C ARG A 191 -8.04 -9.90 25.19
N ASP A 192 -8.60 -11.09 25.28
CA ASP A 192 -9.96 -11.44 25.71
C ASP A 192 -11.11 -10.48 25.34
N TYR A 193 -12.00 -10.97 24.48
CA TYR A 193 -13.37 -10.48 24.36
C TYR A 193 -14.29 -11.44 25.13
N THR A 194 -15.05 -10.86 26.05
CA THR A 194 -16.21 -11.48 26.71
C THR A 194 -17.38 -11.59 25.75
#